data_AF-A0A067EST5-F1
#
_entry.id   AF-A0A067EST5-F1
#
_cell.length_a   1.000
_cell.length_b   1.000
_cell.length_c   1.000
_cell.angle_alpha   90.00
_cell.angle_beta   90.00
_cell.angle_gamma   90.00
#
_symmetry.space_group_name_H-M   'P 1'
#
loop_
_entity.id
_entity.type
_entity.pdbx_description
1 polymer ?
#
loop_
_entity_poly.entity_id
_entity_poly.type
_entity_poly.pdbx_seq_one_letter_code
_entity_poly.pdbx_strand_id
1 'polypeptide(L)'
;MDAHLRYFKQGYELLHQMEPYINQVLTYAQQSRERSNYEQAALNERMQEYKRQIDRESRWASNGSNGSPNGDGIQAIGRSSHKMIEAVMQSAAKGKVQTIRQGYLSKRSSNLRGDWKRRFFVLDSRGMLYYYRKQCSKSS
;
A
#
# COMPACT_ATOMS: atom_id res chain seq x y z
N MET A 1 0.60 -63.89 16.50
CA MET A 1 0.91 -63.68 15.06
C MET A 1 -0.25 -63.03 14.32
N ASP A 2 -1.45 -63.60 14.31
CA ASP A 2 -2.62 -63.07 13.56
C ASP A 2 -3.02 -61.61 13.92
N ALA A 3 -3.09 -61.28 15.21
CA ALA A 3 -3.45 -59.93 15.66
C ALA A 3 -2.47 -58.85 15.16
N HIS A 4 -1.17 -59.15 15.11
CA HIS A 4 -0.17 -58.22 14.57
C HIS A 4 -0.34 -58.03 13.06
N LEU A 5 -0.58 -59.10 12.32
CA LEU A 5 -0.81 -59.02 10.87
C LEU A 5 -2.03 -58.16 10.54
N ARG A 6 -3.12 -58.33 11.30
CA ARG A 6 -4.33 -57.51 11.17
C ARG A 6 -4.09 -56.04 11.50
N TYR A 7 -3.35 -55.76 12.58
CA TYR A 7 -2.98 -54.40 12.96
C TYR A 7 -2.20 -53.68 11.85
N PHE A 8 -1.16 -54.32 11.30
CA PHE A 8 -0.36 -53.72 10.23
C PHE A 8 -1.16 -53.54 8.93
N LYS A 9 -2.02 -54.52 8.57
CA LYS A 9 -2.90 -54.40 7.41
C LYS A 9 -3.84 -53.20 7.53
N GLN A 10 -4.50 -53.04 8.68
CA GLN A 10 -5.41 -51.93 8.92
C GLN A 10 -4.69 -50.58 8.92
N GLY A 11 -3.49 -50.51 9.51
CA GLY A 11 -2.66 -49.29 9.49
C GLY A 11 -2.22 -48.91 8.07
N TYR A 12 -1.84 -49.88 7.25
CA TYR A 12 -1.49 -49.67 5.85
C TYR A 12 -2.68 -49.14 5.04
N GLU A 13 -3.85 -49.77 5.15
CA GLU A 13 -5.06 -49.36 4.42
C GLU A 13 -5.46 -47.92 4.78
N LEU A 14 -5.37 -47.54 6.07
CA LEU A 14 -5.66 -46.18 6.51
C LEU A 14 -4.69 -45.15 5.92
N LEU A 15 -3.37 -45.42 5.99
CA LEU A 15 -2.36 -44.51 5.46
C LEU A 15 -2.47 -44.37 3.94
N HIS A 16 -2.77 -45.47 3.25
CA HIS A 16 -2.96 -45.45 1.80
C HIS A 16 -4.19 -44.63 1.40
N GLN A 17 -5.29 -44.73 2.16
CA GLN A 17 -6.46 -43.87 1.95
C GLN A 17 -6.17 -42.38 2.18
N MET A 18 -5.21 -42.04 3.06
CA MET A 18 -4.82 -40.67 3.35
C MET A 18 -3.83 -40.08 2.33
N GLU A 19 -3.14 -40.92 1.56
CA GLU A 19 -2.15 -40.52 0.55
C GLU A 19 -2.59 -39.37 -0.38
N PRO A 20 -3.81 -39.34 -0.98
CA PRO A 20 -4.23 -38.23 -1.83
C PRO A 20 -4.29 -36.89 -1.09
N TYR A 21 -4.71 -36.88 0.19
CA TYR A 21 -4.79 -35.67 0.98
C TYR A 21 -3.40 -35.14 1.36
N ILE A 22 -2.49 -36.06 1.69
CA ILE A 22 -1.08 -35.71 1.97
C ILE A 22 -0.46 -35.06 0.73
N ASN A 23 -0.66 -35.66 -0.44
CA ASN A 23 -0.17 -35.13 -1.71
C ASN A 23 -0.80 -33.76 -2.04
N GLN A 24 -2.10 -33.58 -1.81
CA GLN A 24 -2.77 -32.31 -2.03
C GLN A 24 -2.20 -31.19 -1.14
N VAL A 25 -2.01 -31.45 0.15
CA VAL A 25 -1.41 -30.47 1.08
C VAL A 25 0.04 -30.17 0.71
N LEU A 26 0.80 -31.19 0.31
CA LEU A 26 2.18 -31.03 -0.14
C LEU A 26 2.26 -30.13 -1.38
N THR A 27 1.42 -30.39 -2.40
CA THR A 27 1.35 -29.56 -3.59
C THR A 27 0.96 -28.13 -3.26
N TYR A 28 -0.04 -27.92 -2.39
CA TYR A 28 -0.43 -26.58 -1.96
C TYR A 28 0.71 -25.85 -1.25
N ALA A 29 1.41 -26.51 -0.33
CA ALA A 29 2.54 -25.92 0.39
C ALA A 29 3.68 -25.54 -0.56
N GLN A 30 4.00 -26.40 -1.54
CA GLN A 30 5.01 -26.13 -2.57
C GLN A 30 4.63 -24.92 -3.41
N GLN A 31 3.40 -24.89 -3.94
CA GLN A 31 2.89 -23.77 -4.73
C GLN A 31 2.87 -22.46 -3.94
N SER A 32 2.43 -22.50 -2.68
CA SER A 32 2.41 -21.33 -1.80
C SER A 32 3.82 -20.78 -1.57
N ARG A 33 4.81 -21.66 -1.38
CA ARG A 33 6.22 -21.26 -1.23
C ARG A 33 6.76 -20.63 -2.52
N GLU A 34 6.50 -21.25 -3.67
CA GLU A 34 6.94 -20.72 -4.97
C GLU A 34 6.32 -19.35 -5.28
N ARG A 35 5.02 -19.19 -5.04
CA ARG A 35 4.32 -17.90 -5.18
C ARG A 35 4.91 -16.83 -4.27
N SER A 36 5.11 -17.15 -2.98
CA SER A 36 5.71 -16.21 -2.04
C SER A 36 7.12 -15.80 -2.44
N ASN A 37 7.94 -16.74 -2.91
CA ASN A 37 9.29 -16.45 -3.39
C ASN A 37 9.27 -15.54 -4.63
N TYR A 38 8.38 -15.81 -5.57
CA TYR A 38 8.19 -14.99 -6.76
C TYR A 38 7.73 -13.57 -6.40
N GLU A 39 6.71 -13.44 -5.56
CA GLU A 39 6.21 -12.14 -5.09
C GLU A 39 7.29 -11.34 -4.37
N GLN A 40 8.10 -12.00 -3.52
CA GLN A 40 9.22 -11.39 -2.84
C GLN A 40 10.29 -10.89 -3.82
N ALA A 41 10.64 -11.69 -4.83
CA ALA A 41 11.60 -11.30 -5.85
C ALA A 41 11.09 -10.12 -6.69
N ALA A 42 9.84 -10.18 -7.16
CA ALA A 42 9.20 -9.11 -7.93
C ALA A 42 9.09 -7.80 -7.13
N LEU A 43 8.78 -7.89 -5.83
CA LEU A 43 8.76 -6.73 -4.94
C LEU A 43 10.16 -6.13 -4.79
N ASN A 44 11.18 -6.97 -4.55
CA ASN A 44 12.57 -6.53 -4.42
C ASN A 44 13.06 -5.82 -5.68
N GLU A 45 12.76 -6.35 -6.86
CA GLU A 45 13.10 -5.72 -8.14
C GLU A 45 12.44 -4.34 -8.28
N ARG A 46 11.13 -4.24 -8.02
CA ARG A 46 10.41 -2.96 -8.06
C ARG A 46 10.94 -1.94 -7.06
N MET A 47 11.30 -2.36 -5.85
CA MET A 47 11.90 -1.48 -4.85
C MET A 47 13.24 -0.94 -5.32
N GLN A 48 14.08 -1.77 -5.94
CA GLN A 48 15.35 -1.33 -6.50
C GLN A 48 15.15 -0.35 -7.65
N GLU A 49 14.21 -0.61 -8.56
CA GLU A 49 13.94 0.31 -9.66
C GLU A 49 13.41 1.65 -9.16
N TYR A 50 12.51 1.64 -8.18
CA TYR A 50 12.03 2.85 -7.56
C TYR A 50 13.17 3.65 -6.92
N LYS A 51 14.10 2.99 -6.24
CA LYS A 51 15.29 3.64 -5.67
C LYS A 51 16.16 4.29 -6.77
N ARG A 52 16.41 3.58 -7.87
CA ARG A 52 17.16 4.14 -9.03
C ARG A 52 16.43 5.34 -9.64
N GLN A 53 15.10 5.29 -9.74
CA GLN A 53 14.29 6.41 -10.24
C GLN A 53 14.42 7.63 -9.32
N ILE A 54 14.25 7.46 -8.01
CA ILE A 54 14.41 8.56 -7.04
C ILE A 54 15.82 9.15 -7.07
N ASP A 55 16.85 8.31 -7.16
CA ASP A 55 18.24 8.78 -7.25
C ASP A 55 18.48 9.60 -8.53
N ARG A 56 17.88 9.21 -9.67
CA ARG A 56 17.91 9.97 -10.92
C ARG A 56 17.19 11.31 -10.79
N GLU A 57 15.96 11.30 -10.28
CA GLU A 57 15.15 12.51 -10.08
C GLU A 57 15.83 13.50 -9.12
N SER A 58 16.44 13.00 -8.04
CA SER A 58 17.20 13.84 -7.10
C SER A 58 18.42 14.50 -7.75
N ARG A 59 19.16 13.78 -8.62
CA ARG A 59 20.29 14.35 -9.37
C ARG A 59 19.83 15.39 -10.41
N TRP A 60 18.73 15.13 -11.11
CA TRP A 60 18.16 16.09 -12.06
C TRP A 60 17.63 17.35 -11.38
N ALA A 61 16.99 17.21 -10.21
CA ALA A 61 16.53 18.36 -9.42
C ALA A 61 17.70 19.24 -8.96
N SER A 62 18.84 18.64 -8.58
CA SER A 62 20.05 19.38 -8.19
C SER A 62 20.75 20.08 -9.37
N ASN A 63 20.72 19.50 -10.58
CA ASN A 63 21.31 20.12 -11.78
C ASN A 63 20.45 21.26 -12.38
N GLY A 64 19.22 21.46 -11.92
CA GLY A 64 18.37 22.60 -12.28
C GLY A 64 18.61 23.88 -11.44
N SER A 65 19.57 23.85 -10.51
CA SER A 65 19.84 24.96 -9.58
C SER A 65 20.69 26.08 -10.21
N ASN A 66 20.11 26.77 -11.20
CA ASN A 66 20.39 28.19 -11.44
C ASN A 66 19.05 28.93 -11.41
N GLY A 67 18.55 29.20 -10.21
CA GLY A 67 17.30 29.93 -10.00
C GLY A 67 16.65 29.59 -8.68
N SER A 68 17.16 30.17 -7.59
CA SER A 68 16.45 30.22 -6.32
C SER A 68 15.15 31.02 -6.51
N PRO A 69 13.95 30.46 -6.30
CA PRO A 69 12.76 31.26 -6.10
C PRO A 69 12.59 31.45 -4.59
N ASN A 70 13.42 32.32 -4.01
CA ASN A 70 13.04 32.98 -2.77
C ASN A 70 11.90 33.95 -3.12
N GLY A 71 10.68 33.59 -2.73
CA GLY A 71 9.52 34.47 -2.79
C GLY A 71 8.22 33.69 -2.79
N ASP A 72 7.54 33.69 -1.64
CA ASP A 72 6.10 33.41 -1.44
C ASP A 72 5.37 32.74 -2.61
N GLY A 73 5.69 31.46 -2.81
CA GLY A 73 5.05 30.64 -3.83
C GLY A 73 3.70 30.12 -3.36
N ILE A 74 2.70 30.99 -3.22
CA ILE A 74 1.34 30.54 -3.55
C ILE A 74 1.41 30.22 -5.04
N GLN A 75 1.75 28.97 -5.38
CA GLN A 75 1.52 28.46 -6.73
C GLN A 75 0.04 28.70 -6.99
N ALA A 76 -0.26 29.75 -7.75
CA ALA A 76 -1.60 30.03 -8.21
C ALA A 76 -2.05 28.76 -8.93
N ILE A 77 -2.88 27.97 -8.26
CA ILE A 77 -3.52 26.77 -8.77
C ILE A 77 -4.25 27.26 -10.03
N GLY A 78 -3.61 27.09 -11.18
CA GLY A 78 -3.97 27.79 -12.41
C GLY A 78 -5.43 27.54 -12.75
N ARG A 79 -6.12 28.52 -13.33
CA ARG A 79 -7.57 28.50 -13.63
C ARG A 79 -8.05 27.19 -14.30
N SER A 80 -7.18 26.48 -15.01
CA SER A 80 -7.41 25.14 -15.59
C SER A 80 -7.69 24.05 -14.54
N SER A 81 -6.93 24.03 -13.45
CA SER A 81 -7.09 23.03 -12.37
C SER A 81 -8.40 23.18 -11.60
N HIS A 82 -8.92 24.41 -11.44
CA HIS A 82 -10.26 24.62 -10.86
C HIS A 82 -11.36 23.97 -11.70
N LYS A 83 -11.31 24.11 -13.03
CA LYS A 83 -12.28 23.46 -13.93
C LYS A 83 -12.24 21.93 -13.83
N MET A 84 -11.04 21.36 -13.73
CA MET A 84 -10.87 19.92 -13.52
C MET A 84 -11.44 19.45 -12.18
N ILE A 85 -11.21 20.23 -11.12
CA ILE A 85 -11.75 19.95 -9.78
C ILE A 85 -13.28 19.99 -9.79
N GLU A 86 -13.87 21.02 -10.39
CA GLU A 86 -15.33 21.14 -10.53
C GLU A 86 -15.94 19.97 -11.29
N ALA A 87 -15.32 19.53 -12.40
CA ALA A 87 -15.78 18.37 -13.16
C ALA A 87 -15.72 17.06 -12.33
N VAL A 88 -14.67 16.88 -11.53
CA VAL A 88 -14.55 15.74 -10.60
C VAL A 88 -15.62 15.81 -9.52
N MET A 89 -15.92 17.00 -8.99
CA MET A 89 -16.98 17.18 -7.99
C MET A 89 -18.37 16.87 -8.57
N GLN A 90 -18.67 17.34 -9.78
CA GLN A 90 -19.94 17.04 -10.46
C GLN A 90 -20.10 15.53 -10.74
N SER A 91 -19.00 14.82 -11.01
CA SER A 91 -19.02 13.37 -11.20
C SER A 91 -19.40 12.60 -9.92
N ALA A 92 -19.17 13.18 -8.74
CA ALA A 92 -19.57 12.58 -7.47
C ALA A 92 -21.10 12.43 -7.35
N ALA A 93 -21.87 13.34 -7.99
CA ALA A 93 -23.32 13.25 -8.03
C ALA A 93 -23.82 12.00 -8.76
N LYS A 94 -22.98 11.38 -9.61
CA LYS A 94 -23.25 10.11 -10.29
C LYS A 94 -22.85 8.88 -9.47
N GLY A 95 -22.49 9.05 -8.19
CA GLY A 95 -22.20 7.98 -7.25
C GLY A 95 -20.75 7.50 -7.19
N LYS A 96 -19.84 8.00 -8.04
CA LYS A 96 -18.41 7.65 -8.01
C LYS A 96 -17.60 8.68 -7.24
N VAL A 97 -17.23 8.37 -6.00
CA VAL A 97 -16.37 9.23 -5.17
C VAL A 97 -14.91 9.05 -5.58
N GLN A 98 -14.22 10.15 -5.89
CA GLN A 98 -12.80 10.16 -6.29
C GLN A 98 -11.99 11.14 -5.44
N THR A 99 -10.69 10.88 -5.30
CA THR A 99 -9.77 11.80 -4.62
C THR A 99 -9.40 12.94 -5.56
N ILE A 100 -9.71 14.19 -5.17
CA ILE A 100 -9.29 15.40 -5.89
C ILE A 100 -7.80 15.67 -5.64
N ARG A 101 -7.42 15.65 -4.36
CA ARG A 101 -6.05 15.92 -3.93
C ARG A 101 -5.75 15.19 -2.64
N GLN A 102 -4.50 14.78 -2.49
CA GLN A 102 -4.01 14.16 -1.27
C GLN A 102 -2.56 14.55 -1.02
N GLY A 103 -2.14 14.52 0.24
CA GLY A 103 -0.77 14.84 0.60
C GLY A 103 -0.59 15.11 2.08
N TYR A 104 0.67 15.30 2.48
CA TYR A 104 1.00 15.67 3.85
C TYR A 104 0.88 17.18 4.06
N LEU A 105 0.15 17.57 5.10
CA LEU A 105 0.08 18.96 5.57
C LEU A 105 0.31 19.01 7.09
N SER A 106 0.74 20.15 7.58
CA SER A 106 0.82 20.46 9.01
C SER A 106 -0.49 21.10 9.46
N LYS A 107 -1.20 20.48 10.40
CA LYS A 107 -2.40 21.06 11.04
C LYS A 107 -2.09 21.52 12.44
N ARG A 108 -2.51 22.72 12.82
CA ARG A 108 -2.47 23.17 14.21
C ARG A 108 -3.59 22.50 15.01
N SER A 109 -3.31 22.06 16.24
CA SER A 109 -4.37 21.65 17.15
C SER A 109 -5.14 22.88 17.64
N SER A 110 -6.44 22.69 17.88
CA SER A 110 -7.29 23.69 18.50
C SER A 110 -7.11 23.75 20.03
N ASN A 111 -6.18 22.97 20.59
CA ASN A 111 -5.94 22.92 22.02
C ASN A 111 -5.08 24.12 22.44
N LEU A 112 -5.15 24.54 23.72
CA LEU A 112 -4.40 25.68 24.25
C LEU A 112 -2.88 25.62 23.97
N ARG A 113 -2.29 24.42 23.93
CA ARG A 113 -0.87 24.21 23.58
C ARG A 113 -0.53 24.48 22.11
N GLY A 114 -1.52 24.47 21.21
CA GLY A 114 -1.36 24.87 19.81
C GLY A 114 -0.33 24.07 19.02
N ASP A 115 -0.19 22.77 19.27
CA ASP A 115 0.83 21.93 18.63
C ASP A 115 0.52 21.63 17.15
N TRP A 116 1.54 21.67 16.30
CA TRP A 116 1.43 21.34 14.88
C TRP A 116 1.67 19.85 14.66
N LYS A 117 0.76 19.20 13.91
CA LYS A 117 0.82 17.77 13.60
C LYS A 117 0.84 17.56 12.09
N ARG A 118 1.84 16.82 11.61
CA ARG A 118 1.86 16.32 10.24
C ARG A 118 0.83 15.20 10.09
N ARG A 119 -0.06 15.34 9.11
CA ARG A 119 -1.13 14.38 8.79
C ARG A 119 -1.25 14.21 7.28
N PHE A 120 -1.65 13.03 6.85
CA PHE A 120 -1.98 12.77 5.45
C PHE A 120 -3.44 13.12 5.23
N PHE A 121 -3.69 14.13 4.40
CA PHE A 121 -5.01 14.64 4.08
C PHE A 121 -5.49 14.09 2.74
N VAL A 122 -6.79 13.87 2.65
CA VAL A 122 -7.48 13.49 1.41
C VAL A 122 -8.71 14.36 1.27
N LEU A 123 -8.80 15.04 0.12
CA LEU A 123 -9.97 15.78 -0.31
C LEU A 123 -10.70 14.94 -1.35
N ASP A 124 -11.93 14.54 -1.06
CA ASP A 124 -12.77 13.80 -1.99
C ASP A 124 -13.63 14.72 -2.89
N SER A 125 -14.20 14.12 -3.93
CA SER A 125 -15.09 14.78 -4.89
C SER A 125 -16.41 15.27 -4.29
N ARG A 126 -16.74 14.90 -3.05
CA ARG A 126 -17.94 15.39 -2.34
C ARG A 126 -17.63 16.67 -1.54
N GLY A 127 -16.39 17.14 -1.54
CA GLY A 127 -15.95 18.26 -0.73
C GLY A 127 -15.59 17.88 0.71
N MET A 128 -15.49 16.58 1.01
CA MET A 128 -15.11 16.11 2.34
C MET A 128 -13.58 16.08 2.45
N LEU A 129 -13.06 16.80 3.44
CA LEU A 129 -11.65 16.79 3.80
C LEU A 129 -11.45 15.97 5.07
N TYR A 130 -10.73 14.87 4.97
CA TYR A 130 -10.39 14.02 6.10
C TYR A 130 -8.88 13.76 6.18
N TYR A 131 -8.44 13.25 7.32
CA TYR A 131 -7.03 12.94 7.55
C TYR A 131 -6.85 11.60 8.26
N TYR A 132 -5.74 10.94 7.96
CA TYR A 132 -5.35 9.71 8.63
C TYR A 132 -4.43 9.99 9.81
N ARG A 133 -4.69 9.29 10.93
CA ARG A 133 -3.77 9.22 12.07
C ARG A 133 -2.87 8.00 11.90
N LYS A 134 -1.56 8.19 12.00
CA LYS A 134 -0.65 7.04 12.16
C LYS A 134 -0.93 6.43 13.53
N GLN A 135 -1.33 5.17 13.55
CA GLN A 135 -1.38 4.42 14.81
C GLN A 135 0.07 4.22 15.27
N CYS A 136 0.39 4.65 16.49
CA CYS A 136 1.66 4.30 17.10
C CYS A 136 1.49 2.89 17.65
N SER A 137 1.92 1.88 16.89
CA SER A 137 2.12 0.55 17.44
C SER A 137 3.20 0.69 18.50
N LYS A 138 2.84 0.54 19.78
CA LYS A 138 3.84 0.30 20.82
C LYS A 138 4.57 -0.98 20.39
N SER A 139 5.87 -0.90 20.14
CA SER A 139 6.70 -2.11 20.07
C SER A 139 6.51 -2.86 21.39
N SER A 140 5.89 -4.03 21.32
CA SER A 140 5.92 -4.98 22.43
C SER A 140 7.27 -5.69 22.44
#